data_AF-A0A5P8NDQ3-F1
#
_entry.id   AF-A0A5P8NDQ3-F1
#
_cell.length_a   1.000
_cell.length_b   1.000
_cell.length_c   1.000
_cell.angle_alpha   90.00
_cell.angle_beta   90.00
_cell.angle_gamma   90.00
#
_symmetry.space_group_name_H-M   'P 1'
#
loop_
_entity.id
_entity.type
_entity.pdbx_description
1 polymer ?
#
loop_
_entity_poly.entity_id
_entity_poly.type
_entity_poly.pdbx_seq_one_letter_code
_entity_poly.pdbx_strand_id
1 'polypeptide(L)'
;MTILLTIIIFLEIIQYIVFADVILSWLTVFGLKLRPKFLAYIIDPLYENIKKIIPTTIGPIDFTPIVVILILAFVRGILFLLFPELKIEVIQLLN
;
A
#
# COMPACT_ATOMS: atom_id res chain seq x y z
N MET A 1 -22.57 6.67 0.56
CA MET A 1 -21.52 7.48 -0.10
C MET A 1 -20.32 7.71 0.82
N THR A 2 -20.51 8.36 1.98
CA THR A 2 -19.43 8.71 2.93
C THR A 2 -18.52 7.54 3.32
N ILE A 3 -19.08 6.37 3.63
CA ILE A 3 -18.29 5.19 4.03
C ILE A 3 -17.35 4.71 2.91
N LEU A 4 -17.84 4.66 1.67
CA LEU A 4 -17.01 4.21 0.53
C LEU A 4 -15.87 5.19 0.25
N LEU A 5 -16.17 6.48 0.35
CA LEU A 5 -15.16 7.53 0.21
C LEU A 5 -14.07 7.39 1.29
N THR A 6 -14.45 7.19 2.56
CA THR A 6 -13.50 6.95 3.65
C THR A 6 -12.62 5.73 3.38
N ILE A 7 -13.20 4.65 2.85
CA ILE A 7 -12.43 3.44 2.48
C ILE A 7 -11.41 3.76 1.39
N ILE A 8 -11.78 4.49 0.34
CA ILE A 8 -10.86 4.82 -0.75
C ILE A 8 -9.70 5.68 -0.25
N ILE A 9 -9.99 6.71 0.55
CA ILE A 9 -8.97 7.57 1.16
C ILE A 9 -8.04 6.73 2.05
N PHE A 10 -8.60 5.81 2.86
CA PHE A 10 -7.81 4.91 3.67
C PHE A 10 -6.87 4.03 2.83
N LEU A 11 -7.36 3.46 1.72
CA LEU A 11 -6.53 2.67 0.79
C LEU A 11 -5.42 3.51 0.15
N GLU A 12 -5.68 4.78 -0.19
CA GLU A 12 -4.65 5.71 -0.68
C GLU A 12 -3.57 5.99 0.37
N ILE A 13 -3.96 6.25 1.61
CA ILE A 13 -3.03 6.45 2.72
C ILE A 13 -2.13 5.22 2.89
N ILE A 14 -2.71 4.01 2.94
CA ILE A 14 -1.93 2.78 3.05
C ILE A 14 -0.96 2.63 1.88
N GLN A 15 -1.39 2.94 0.65
CA GLN A 15 -0.50 2.91 -0.51
C GLN A 15 0.69 3.87 -0.35
N TYR A 16 0.47 5.11 0.11
CA TYR A 16 1.57 6.05 0.37
C TYR A 16 2.52 5.57 1.46
N ILE A 17 2.00 4.93 2.52
CA ILE A 17 2.81 4.34 3.59
C ILE A 17 3.66 3.18 3.04
N VAL A 18 3.10 2.32 2.20
CA VAL A 18 3.84 1.24 1.53
C VAL A 18 4.92 1.82 0.60
N PHE A 19 4.64 2.89 -0.13
CA PHE A 19 5.67 3.58 -0.92
C PHE A 19 6.81 4.12 -0.07
N ALA A 20 6.50 4.73 1.08
CA ALA A 20 7.53 5.18 2.02
C ALA A 20 8.37 4.00 2.53
N ASP A 21 7.74 2.87 2.89
CA ASP A 21 8.43 1.64 3.30
C ASP A 21 9.34 1.08 2.20
N VAL A 22 8.90 1.08 0.93
CA VAL A 22 9.74 0.70 -0.23
C VAL A 22 10.98 1.59 -0.33
N ILE A 23 10.82 2.91 -0.26
CA ILE A 23 11.94 3.84 -0.34
C ILE A 23 12.93 3.59 0.82
N LEU A 24 12.42 3.40 2.04
CA LEU A 24 13.25 3.09 3.20
C LEU A 24 13.93 1.73 3.09
N SER A 25 13.29 0.74 2.44
CA SER A 25 13.90 -0.57 2.17
C SER A 25 15.10 -0.45 1.25
N TRP A 26 15.08 0.45 0.26
CA TRP A 26 16.23 0.67 -0.63
C TRP A 26 17.43 1.30 0.09
N LEU A 27 17.21 2.07 1.15
CA LEU A 27 18.30 2.60 1.97
C LEU A 27 19.16 1.46 2.58
N THR A 28 18.57 0.29 2.80
CA THR A 28 19.32 -0.88 3.30
C THR A 28 20.36 -1.39 2.31
N VAL A 29 20.18 -1.18 1.00
CA VAL A 29 21.16 -1.51 -0.05
C VAL A 29 22.44 -0.67 0.12
N PHE A 30 22.30 0.55 0.63
CA PHE A 30 23.41 1.43 0.95
C PHE A 30 23.95 1.24 2.38
N GLY A 31 23.51 0.18 3.09
CA GLY A 31 23.91 -0.11 4.47
C GLY A 31 23.17 0.70 5.55
N LEU A 32 22.21 1.54 5.16
CA LEU A 32 21.42 2.37 6.09
C LEU A 32 20.13 1.65 6.48
N LYS A 33 20.04 1.19 7.73
CA LYS A 33 18.84 0.52 8.27
C LYS A 33 17.90 1.53 8.93
N LEU A 34 17.25 2.35 8.11
CA LEU A 34 16.40 3.47 8.55
C LEU A 34 14.89 3.16 8.44
N ARG A 35 14.45 2.02 8.96
CA ARG A 35 13.02 1.67 9.00
C ARG A 35 12.45 1.96 10.40
N PRO A 36 11.58 2.98 10.58
CA PRO A 36 10.98 3.28 11.87
C PRO A 36 10.13 2.12 12.38
N LYS A 37 10.16 1.87 13.70
CA LYS A 37 9.38 0.79 14.32
C LYS A 37 7.87 0.95 14.13
N PHE A 38 7.36 2.19 14.17
CA PHE A 38 5.92 2.44 13.96
C PHE A 38 5.48 2.02 12.56
N LEU A 39 6.32 2.22 11.55
CA LEU A 39 6.05 1.82 10.17
C LEU A 39 5.99 0.29 10.07
N ALA A 40 6.94 -0.40 10.70
CA ALA A 40 6.95 -1.84 10.81
C ALA A 40 5.67 -2.40 11.46
N TYR A 41 5.21 -1.82 12.57
CA TYR A 41 3.97 -2.25 13.22
C TYR A 41 2.71 -2.11 12.37
N ILE A 42 2.67 -1.13 11.46
CA ILE A 42 1.53 -0.92 10.56
C ILE A 42 1.60 -1.88 9.36
N ILE A 43 2.79 -2.05 8.80
CA ILE A 43 2.98 -2.65 7.48
C ILE A 43 3.29 -4.15 7.55
N ASP A 44 3.99 -4.61 8.58
CA ASP A 44 4.36 -6.03 8.70
C ASP A 44 3.14 -6.95 8.78
N PRO A 45 2.05 -6.64 9.51
CA PRO A 45 0.85 -7.49 9.49
C PRO A 45 0.24 -7.63 8.09
N LEU A 46 0.26 -6.55 7.30
CA LEU A 46 -0.21 -6.57 5.91
C LEU A 46 0.69 -7.46 5.06
N TYR A 47 2.01 -7.31 5.18
CA TYR A 47 2.98 -8.09 4.41
C TYR A 47 2.95 -9.58 4.77
N GLU A 48 2.85 -9.92 6.06
CA GLU A 48 2.74 -11.30 6.51
C GLU A 48 1.48 -11.98 5.97
N ASN A 49 0.36 -11.27 5.91
CA ASN A 49 -0.87 -11.81 5.33
C ASN A 49 -0.72 -12.11 3.83
N ILE A 50 -0.04 -11.24 3.08
CA ILE A 50 0.26 -11.50 1.67
C ILE A 50 1.21 -12.69 1.52
N LYS A 51 2.29 -12.73 2.30
CA LYS A 51 3.30 -13.81 2.27
C LYS A 51 2.72 -15.20 2.60
N LYS A 52 1.68 -15.26 3.42
CA LYS A 52 0.95 -16.51 3.73
C LYS A 52 0.18 -17.06 2.53
N ILE A 53 -0.26 -16.20 1.61
CA ILE A 53 -1.05 -16.59 0.44
C ILE A 53 -0.13 -16.85 -0.76
N ILE A 54 0.85 -15.96 -0.98
CA ILE A 54 1.78 -16.03 -2.10
C ILE A 54 3.19 -15.84 -1.54
N PRO A 55 4.13 -16.77 -1.76
CA PRO A 55 5.53 -16.57 -1.38
C PRO A 55 6.13 -15.48 -2.27
N THR A 56 6.26 -14.28 -1.74
CA THR A 56 6.71 -13.06 -2.44
C THR A 56 8.19 -12.74 -2.21
N THR A 57 8.91 -13.56 -1.46
CA THR A 57 10.34 -13.37 -1.19
C THR A 57 11.17 -14.32 -2.05
N ILE A 58 12.09 -13.78 -2.85
CA ILE A 58 13.00 -14.55 -3.72
C ILE A 58 14.43 -14.17 -3.36
N GLY A 59 15.15 -15.10 -2.73
CA GLY A 59 16.50 -14.83 -2.22
C GLY A 59 16.47 -13.71 -1.18
N PRO A 60 17.34 -12.68 -1.28
CA PRO A 60 17.37 -11.55 -0.35
C PRO A 60 16.32 -10.47 -0.67
N ILE A 61 15.60 -10.59 -1.79
CA ILE A 61 14.67 -9.57 -2.27
C ILE A 61 13.25 -9.90 -1.84
N ASP A 62 12.61 -8.94 -1.17
CA ASP A 62 11.21 -9.03 -0.78
C ASP A 62 10.33 -8.24 -1.77
N PHE A 63 9.56 -8.95 -2.59
CA PHE A 63 8.63 -8.34 -3.55
C PHE A 63 7.24 -8.05 -2.93
N THR A 64 7.04 -8.35 -1.64
CA THR A 64 5.77 -8.12 -0.95
C THR A 64 5.25 -6.68 -1.08
N PRO A 65 6.08 -5.63 -0.94
CA PRO A 65 5.60 -4.26 -1.10
C PRO A 65 5.00 -3.99 -2.49
N ILE A 66 5.61 -4.54 -3.55
CA ILE A 66 5.12 -4.40 -4.93
C ILE A 66 3.77 -5.10 -5.07
N VAL A 67 3.65 -6.32 -4.56
CA VAL A 67 2.39 -7.08 -4.59
C VAL A 67 1.28 -6.34 -3.83
N VAL A 68 1.60 -5.75 -2.68
CA VAL A 68 0.64 -4.92 -1.93
C VAL A 68 0.21 -3.69 -2.73
N ILE A 69 1.13 -2.97 -3.35
CA ILE A 69 0.79 -1.81 -4.21
C ILE A 69 -0.15 -2.24 -5.34
N LEU A 70 0.13 -3.37 -5.99
CA LEU A 70 -0.71 -3.89 -7.07
C LEU A 70 -2.11 -4.27 -6.57
N ILE A 71 -2.22 -4.93 -5.42
CA ILE A 71 -3.51 -5.29 -4.82
C ILE A 71 -4.31 -4.03 -4.47
N LEU A 72 -3.67 -3.03 -3.82
CA LEU A 72 -4.32 -1.77 -3.46
C LEU A 72 -4.81 -1.02 -4.71
N ALA A 73 -3.97 -0.94 -5.74
CA ALA A 73 -4.33 -0.31 -7.01
C ALA A 73 -5.49 -1.03 -7.70
N PHE A 74 -5.46 -2.37 -7.72
CA PHE A 74 -6.51 -3.20 -8.29
C PHE A 74 -7.85 -3.03 -7.56
N VAL A 75 -7.85 -3.10 -6.22
CA VAL A 75 -9.06 -2.92 -5.40
C VAL A 75 -9.68 -1.54 -5.64
N ARG A 76 -8.88 -0.47 -5.63
CA ARG A 76 -9.40 0.88 -5.94
C ARG A 76 -9.91 0.98 -7.38
N GLY A 77 -9.21 0.38 -8.33
CA GLY A 77 -9.64 0.34 -9.74
C GLY A 77 -11.02 -0.30 -9.89
N ILE A 78 -11.26 -1.42 -9.19
CA ILE A 78 -12.58 -2.05 -9.13
C ILE A 78 -13.60 -1.12 -8.47
N LEU A 79 -13.26 -0.48 -7.35
CA LEU A 79 -14.18 0.44 -6.67
C LEU A 79 -14.58 1.62 -7.57
N PHE A 80 -13.64 2.21 -8.30
CA PHE A 80 -13.93 3.29 -9.26
C PHE A 80 -14.69 2.81 -10.49
N LEU A 81 -14.51 1.54 -10.90
CA LEU A 81 -15.28 0.96 -11.99
C LEU A 81 -16.75 0.75 -11.57
N LEU A 82 -16.98 0.28 -10.34
CA LEU A 82 -18.31 0.02 -9.80
C LEU A 82 -19.03 1.30 -9.36
N PHE A 83 -18.29 2.31 -8.89
CA PHE A 83 -18.79 3.58 -8.37
C PHE A 83 -17.99 4.76 -8.94
N PRO A 84 -18.24 5.15 -10.21
CA PRO A 84 -17.48 6.19 -10.88
C PRO A 84 -17.51 7.57 -10.19
N GLU A 85 -18.59 7.87 -9.48
CA GLU A 85 -18.78 9.10 -8.71
C GLU A 85 -17.69 9.30 -7.64
N LEU A 86 -17.19 8.20 -7.05
CA LEU A 86 -16.13 8.25 -6.04
C LEU A 86 -14.83 8.83 -6.59
N LYS A 87 -14.54 8.61 -7.88
CA LYS A 87 -13.34 9.15 -8.52
C LYS A 87 -13.39 10.68 -8.59
N ILE A 88 -14.56 11.25 -8.89
CA ILE A 88 -14.74 12.70 -9.00
C ILE A 88 -14.65 13.34 -7.61
N GLU A 89 -15.32 12.76 -6.61
CA GLU A 89 -15.27 13.26 -5.22
C GLU A 89 -13.85 13.26 -4.67
N VAL A 90 -13.07 12.19 -4.88
CA VAL A 90 -11.68 12.13 -4.44
C VAL A 90 -10.81 13.21 -5.10
N ILE A 91 -10.96 13.42 -6.41
CA ILE A 91 -10.21 14.45 -7.15
C ILE A 91 -10.56 15.87 -6.65
N GLN A 92 -11.81 16.10 -6.24
CA GLN A 92 -12.24 17.39 -5.69
C GLN A 92 -11.75 17.64 -4.27
N LEU A 93 -11.56 16.59 -3.46
CA LEU A 93 -11.07 16.73 -2.09
C LEU A 93 -9.55 16.95 -2.00
N LEU A 94 -8.81 16.54 -3.03
CA LEU A 94 -7.35 16.60 -3.07
C LEU A 94 -6.81 17.79 -3.87
N ASN A 95 -7.68 18.59 -4.51
CA ASN A 95 -7.34 19.84 -5.22
C ASN A 95 -7.92 21.05 -4.48
#